data_AF-A0A6Y3V3Z4-F1
#
_entry.id   AF-A0A6Y3V3Z4-F1
#
_cell.length_a   1.000
_cell.length_b   1.000
_cell.length_c   1.000
_cell.angle_alpha   90.00
_cell.angle_beta   90.00
_cell.angle_gamma   90.00
#
_symmetry.space_group_name_H-M   'P 1'
#
loop_
_entity.id
_entity.type
_entity.pdbx_description
1 polymer ?
#
loop_
_entity_poly.entity_id
_entity_poly.type
_entity_poly.pdbx_seq_one_letter_code
_entity_poly.pdbx_strand_id
1 'polypeptide(L)'
;MKLTKLVLENFRSVRERQEIDFAPVTLLLGPNSAGKTTILIALFYLQQILDREQCDPIYLEAMGNRRIDEFRSLVHNGDLNNVITIGIGFDPEQTIGVEYKTYLEELGDIFDIHFIKMKDIADETEKVYVEFKIAWSQLHRAAYIKNYAVSINNEFIGELSNDEYTKSSLVNRLNFTHPLLLPIDYNLWLESIDKEGLDTIASEFEISLNDLIPGLERNKSGATERVKTVDYIFEEDKEKPMFPVFLKTKIGALPQLGRTVDTNLKVFDISEPVEYFNRDIITRVLT
;
A
#
# COMPACT_ATOMS: atom_id res chain seq x y z
N MET A 1 3.93 -5.12 -18.79
CA MET A 1 3.79 -5.86 -17.52
C MET A 1 3.85 -7.36 -17.77
N LYS A 2 4.69 -8.05 -17.00
CA LYS A 2 4.84 -9.51 -17.01
C LYS A 2 4.50 -10.09 -15.64
N LEU A 3 3.48 -10.95 -15.57
CA LEU A 3 3.10 -11.67 -14.35
C LEU A 3 4.18 -12.70 -13.99
N THR A 4 4.67 -12.68 -12.75
CA THR A 4 5.76 -13.55 -12.27
C THR A 4 5.37 -14.42 -11.09
N LYS A 5 4.40 -14.01 -10.27
CA LYS A 5 3.97 -14.76 -9.09
C LYS A 5 2.48 -14.63 -8.80
N LEU A 6 1.86 -15.70 -8.30
CA LEU A 6 0.55 -15.69 -7.66
C LEU A 6 0.67 -16.37 -6.29
N VAL A 7 0.09 -15.76 -5.28
CA VAL A 7 -0.06 -16.32 -3.94
C VAL A 7 -1.54 -16.45 -3.62
N LEU A 8 -1.95 -17.60 -3.07
CA LEU A 8 -3.32 -17.87 -2.64
C LEU A 8 -3.35 -18.45 -1.23
N GLU A 9 -4.27 -17.97 -0.40
CA GLU A 9 -4.55 -18.53 0.92
C GLU A 9 -6.04 -18.39 1.22
N ASN A 10 -6.63 -19.39 1.89
CA ASN A 10 -8.07 -19.47 2.19
C ASN A 10 -8.98 -19.22 0.97
N PHE A 11 -8.54 -19.61 -0.23
CA PHE A 11 -9.25 -19.39 -1.48
C PHE A 11 -9.76 -20.69 -2.09
N ARG A 12 -11.09 -20.91 -2.05
CA ARG A 12 -11.81 -22.09 -2.56
C ARG A 12 -11.20 -23.39 -2.02
N SER A 13 -10.56 -24.18 -2.87
CA SER A 13 -9.91 -25.44 -2.52
C SER A 13 -8.55 -25.25 -1.84
N VAL A 14 -8.00 -24.03 -1.85
CA VAL A 14 -6.70 -23.69 -1.25
C VAL A 14 -6.94 -23.22 0.18
N ARG A 15 -6.43 -23.98 1.15
CA ARG A 15 -6.50 -23.62 2.57
C ARG A 15 -5.26 -22.85 2.99
N GLU A 16 -4.12 -23.52 2.96
CA GLU A 16 -2.82 -22.98 3.34
C GLU A 16 -2.25 -22.11 2.22
N ARG A 17 -1.34 -21.20 2.58
CA ARG A 17 -0.64 -20.33 1.62
C ARG A 17 0.05 -21.19 0.56
N GLN A 18 -0.29 -20.94 -0.70
CA GLN A 18 0.33 -21.57 -1.87
C GLN A 18 0.92 -20.49 -2.75
N GLU A 19 2.13 -20.72 -3.24
CA GLU A 19 2.85 -19.81 -4.13
C GLU A 19 3.06 -20.48 -5.49
N ILE A 20 2.78 -19.74 -6.55
CA ILE A 20 2.85 -20.20 -7.93
C ILE A 20 3.71 -19.19 -8.70
N ASP A 21 4.88 -19.63 -9.13
CA ASP A 21 5.74 -18.82 -10.00
C ASP A 21 5.37 -19.03 -11.46
N PHE A 22 5.29 -17.93 -12.22
CA PHE A 22 4.98 -17.96 -13.65
C PHE A 22 6.25 -17.83 -14.49
N ALA A 23 6.37 -18.73 -15.46
CA ALA A 23 7.28 -18.58 -16.58
C ALA A 23 6.57 -17.85 -17.75
N PRO A 24 7.32 -17.31 -18.73
CA PRO A 24 6.73 -16.69 -19.92
C PRO A 24 5.67 -17.56 -20.63
N VAL A 25 5.81 -18.89 -20.54
CA VAL A 25 4.79 -19.86 -20.89
C VAL A 25 4.60 -20.81 -19.72
N THR A 26 3.40 -20.81 -19.12
CA THR A 26 3.06 -21.67 -17.98
C THR A 26 1.94 -22.63 -18.37
N LEU A 27 2.15 -23.93 -18.19
CA LEU A 27 1.17 -24.99 -18.49
C LEU A 27 0.58 -25.56 -17.20
N LEU A 28 -0.74 -25.41 -17.00
CA LEU A 28 -1.45 -25.98 -15.86
C LEU A 28 -1.93 -27.40 -16.17
N LEU A 29 -1.25 -28.40 -15.60
CA LEU A 29 -1.56 -29.83 -15.79
C LEU A 29 -2.16 -30.45 -14.52
N GLY A 30 -2.98 -31.49 -14.70
CA GLY A 30 -3.56 -32.25 -13.57
C GLY A 30 -4.97 -32.78 -13.87
N PRO A 31 -5.52 -33.67 -13.02
CA PRO A 31 -6.87 -34.19 -13.20
C PRO A 31 -7.95 -33.12 -13.05
N ASN A 32 -9.18 -33.44 -13.44
CA ASN A 32 -10.32 -32.58 -13.15
C ASN A 32 -10.43 -32.34 -11.64
N SER A 33 -10.82 -31.13 -11.27
CA SER A 33 -10.93 -30.71 -9.87
C SER A 33 -9.61 -30.61 -9.08
N ALA A 34 -8.44 -30.70 -9.73
CA ALA A 34 -7.14 -30.48 -9.09
C ALA A 34 -6.82 -29.01 -8.74
N GLY A 35 -7.78 -28.08 -8.89
CA GLY A 35 -7.57 -26.66 -8.59
C GLY A 35 -7.10 -25.78 -9.75
N LYS A 36 -6.93 -26.32 -10.98
CA LYS A 36 -6.54 -25.51 -12.16
C LYS A 36 -7.48 -24.32 -12.41
N THR A 37 -8.79 -24.55 -12.35
CA THR A 37 -9.79 -23.49 -12.52
C THR A 37 -9.75 -22.50 -11.35
N THR A 38 -9.38 -22.93 -10.14
CA THR A 38 -9.21 -22.06 -8.97
C THR A 38 -8.16 -20.98 -9.25
N ILE A 39 -7.03 -21.34 -9.86
CA ILE A 39 -5.98 -20.38 -10.25
C ILE A 39 -6.53 -19.31 -11.20
N LEU A 40 -7.25 -19.71 -12.25
CA LEU A 40 -7.86 -18.77 -13.20
C LEU A 40 -8.91 -17.88 -12.54
N ILE A 41 -9.78 -18.45 -11.70
CA ILE A 41 -10.79 -17.69 -10.97
C ILE A 41 -10.14 -16.64 -10.07
N ALA A 42 -9.02 -16.95 -9.41
CA ALA A 42 -8.32 -15.98 -8.57
C ALA A 42 -7.82 -14.77 -9.38
N LEU A 43 -7.21 -15.02 -10.54
CA LEU A 43 -6.73 -13.94 -11.43
C LEU A 43 -7.89 -13.06 -11.92
N PHE A 44 -8.98 -13.67 -12.39
CA PHE A 44 -10.15 -12.93 -12.85
C PHE A 44 -10.92 -12.25 -11.71
N TYR A 45 -10.90 -12.82 -10.51
CA TYR A 45 -11.49 -12.19 -9.33
C TYR A 45 -10.70 -10.95 -8.93
N LEU A 46 -9.37 -11.02 -8.91
CA LEU A 46 -8.54 -9.85 -8.66
C LEU A 46 -8.76 -8.78 -9.75
N GLN A 47 -8.81 -9.17 -11.02
CA GLN A 47 -9.15 -8.25 -12.10
C GLN A 47 -10.51 -7.56 -11.85
N GLN A 48 -11.55 -8.30 -11.46
CA GLN A 48 -12.86 -7.73 -11.13
C GLN A 48 -12.76 -6.70 -9.99
N ILE A 49 -11.96 -6.98 -8.95
CA ILE A 49 -11.72 -6.05 -7.85
C ILE A 49 -11.06 -4.77 -8.36
N LEU A 50 -10.01 -4.88 -9.18
CA LEU A 50 -9.24 -3.73 -9.65
C LEU A 50 -10.02 -2.89 -10.68
N ASP A 51 -10.71 -3.53 -11.63
CA ASP A 51 -11.40 -2.85 -12.74
C ASP A 51 -12.78 -2.31 -12.35
N ARG A 52 -13.49 -3.01 -11.45
CA ARG A 52 -14.88 -2.71 -11.09
C ARG A 52 -15.06 -2.26 -9.64
N GLU A 53 -13.99 -2.29 -8.85
CA GLU A 53 -14.05 -2.03 -7.41
C GLU A 53 -15.09 -2.93 -6.73
N GLN A 54 -15.11 -4.22 -7.09
CA GLN A 54 -16.12 -5.17 -6.61
C GLN A 54 -15.46 -6.36 -5.90
N CYS A 55 -15.47 -6.33 -4.58
CA CYS A 55 -14.99 -7.42 -3.73
C CYS A 55 -16.01 -8.56 -3.56
N ASP A 56 -17.29 -8.31 -3.81
CA ASP A 56 -18.37 -9.29 -3.67
C ASP A 56 -19.13 -9.56 -4.99
N PRO A 57 -18.47 -10.16 -6.00
CA PRO A 57 -19.07 -10.41 -7.30
C PRO A 57 -19.93 -11.69 -7.36
N ILE A 58 -21.09 -11.59 -8.01
CA ILE A 58 -21.89 -12.75 -8.42
C ILE A 58 -21.31 -13.39 -9.70
N TYR A 59 -20.76 -12.57 -10.59
CA TYR A 59 -20.21 -12.97 -11.89
C TYR A 59 -18.81 -12.39 -12.09
N LEU A 60 -17.96 -13.14 -12.80
CA LEU A 60 -16.68 -12.66 -13.33
C LEU A 60 -16.85 -12.31 -14.80
N GLU A 61 -16.88 -11.01 -15.12
CA GLU A 61 -17.18 -10.52 -16.46
C GLU A 61 -16.12 -10.99 -17.48
N ALA A 62 -14.85 -10.80 -17.14
CA ALA A 62 -13.71 -11.16 -18.00
C ALA A 62 -13.59 -12.67 -18.26
N MET A 63 -14.30 -13.50 -17.50
CA MET A 63 -14.38 -14.95 -17.70
C MET A 63 -15.69 -15.36 -18.42
N GLY A 64 -16.25 -14.47 -19.25
CA GLY A 64 -17.49 -14.73 -19.99
C GLY A 64 -18.73 -14.76 -19.09
N ASN A 65 -18.81 -13.83 -18.14
CA ASN A 65 -19.87 -13.77 -17.11
C ASN A 65 -20.00 -15.09 -16.32
N ARG A 66 -18.86 -15.70 -15.97
CA ARG A 66 -18.87 -16.91 -15.17
C ARG A 66 -19.46 -16.63 -13.80
N ARG A 67 -20.54 -17.32 -13.47
CA ARG A 67 -21.15 -17.25 -12.14
C ARG A 67 -20.21 -17.83 -11.09
N ILE A 68 -20.01 -17.08 -10.00
CA ILE A 68 -19.21 -17.52 -8.86
C ILE A 68 -19.98 -17.53 -7.53
N ASP A 69 -21.12 -16.86 -7.39
CA ASP A 69 -21.97 -16.88 -6.18
C ASP A 69 -21.36 -16.17 -4.94
N GLU A 70 -20.91 -14.93 -5.12
CA GLU A 70 -20.49 -14.01 -4.04
C GLU A 70 -19.23 -14.46 -3.27
N PHE A 71 -18.78 -13.64 -2.33
CA PHE A 71 -17.54 -13.83 -1.57
C PHE A 71 -17.52 -15.17 -0.82
N ARG A 72 -18.66 -15.58 -0.26
CA ARG A 72 -18.77 -16.86 0.46
C ARG A 72 -18.34 -18.06 -0.38
N SER A 73 -18.56 -18.04 -1.68
CA SER A 73 -18.13 -19.12 -2.59
C SER A 73 -16.61 -19.18 -2.80
N LEU A 74 -15.94 -18.05 -2.57
CA LEU A 74 -14.51 -17.84 -2.81
C LEU A 74 -13.70 -18.19 -1.57
N VAL A 75 -14.25 -18.01 -0.38
CA VAL A 75 -13.57 -18.36 0.86
C VAL A 75 -13.51 -19.88 1.03
N HIS A 76 -12.38 -20.38 1.51
CA HIS A 76 -12.23 -21.79 1.85
C HIS A 76 -13.32 -22.25 2.83
N ASN A 77 -14.00 -23.35 2.48
CA ASN A 77 -15.18 -23.88 3.18
C ASN A 77 -16.37 -22.91 3.35
N GLY A 78 -16.34 -21.75 2.69
CA GLY A 78 -17.36 -20.71 2.81
C GLY A 78 -17.51 -20.15 4.22
N ASP A 79 -16.44 -20.19 5.01
CA ASP A 79 -16.38 -19.62 6.36
C ASP A 79 -16.01 -18.13 6.28
N LEU A 80 -17.01 -17.26 6.44
CA LEU A 80 -16.86 -15.81 6.32
C LEU A 80 -15.98 -15.17 7.41
N ASN A 81 -15.55 -15.92 8.42
CA ASN A 81 -14.56 -15.44 9.39
C ASN A 81 -13.13 -15.52 8.85
N ASN A 82 -12.90 -16.27 7.79
CA ASN A 82 -11.58 -16.38 7.17
C ASN A 82 -11.32 -15.22 6.22
N VAL A 83 -10.05 -14.83 6.14
CA VAL A 83 -9.55 -13.81 5.23
C VAL A 83 -8.93 -14.50 4.03
N ILE A 84 -9.34 -14.10 2.82
CA ILE A 84 -8.70 -14.52 1.58
C ILE A 84 -7.42 -13.70 1.39
N THR A 85 -6.29 -14.37 1.12
CA THR A 85 -5.07 -13.70 0.67
C THR A 85 -4.88 -13.98 -0.83
N ILE A 86 -4.74 -12.92 -1.63
CA ILE A 86 -4.28 -13.00 -3.02
C ILE A 86 -3.06 -12.11 -3.15
N GLY A 87 -1.92 -12.68 -3.52
CA GLY A 87 -0.71 -11.94 -3.83
C GLY A 87 -0.36 -12.04 -5.30
N ILE A 88 0.12 -10.96 -5.91
CA ILE A 88 0.56 -10.94 -7.30
C ILE A 88 1.93 -10.28 -7.39
N GLY A 89 2.88 -10.99 -8.00
CA GLY A 89 4.18 -10.44 -8.40
C GLY A 89 4.20 -10.17 -9.91
N PHE A 90 4.75 -9.05 -10.32
CA PHE A 90 4.92 -8.70 -11.73
C PHE A 90 6.12 -7.78 -11.97
N ASP A 91 6.63 -7.84 -13.19
CA ASP A 91 7.63 -6.91 -13.72
C ASP A 91 6.88 -5.84 -14.55
N PRO A 92 7.03 -4.53 -14.25
CA PRO A 92 6.30 -3.47 -14.95
C PRO A 92 6.48 -3.43 -16.47
N GLU A 93 7.68 -3.75 -16.95
CA GLU A 93 8.20 -3.54 -18.33
C GLU A 93 8.23 -2.08 -18.82
N GLN A 94 7.47 -1.18 -18.19
CA GLN A 94 7.46 0.27 -18.41
C GLN A 94 7.43 0.97 -17.05
N THR A 95 7.94 2.19 -17.00
CA THR A 95 7.92 3.05 -15.81
C THR A 95 6.48 3.19 -15.29
N ILE A 96 6.27 2.92 -13.99
CA ILE A 96 4.96 3.05 -13.33
C ILE A 96 4.97 4.26 -12.42
N GLY A 97 4.28 5.32 -12.81
CA GLY A 97 4.11 6.50 -11.97
C GLY A 97 4.20 7.80 -12.75
N VAL A 98 4.24 8.91 -12.01
CA VAL A 98 4.53 10.23 -12.56
C VAL A 98 6.02 10.46 -12.40
N GLU A 99 6.73 10.72 -13.50
CA GLU A 99 8.16 11.09 -13.49
C GLU A 99 8.36 12.31 -12.57
N TYR A 100 9.06 12.10 -11.47
CA TYR A 100 9.29 13.07 -10.42
C TYR A 100 10.58 13.86 -10.64
N LYS A 101 11.54 13.26 -11.35
CA LYS A 101 12.84 13.84 -11.65
C LYS A 101 12.75 15.19 -12.39
N THR A 102 11.87 15.30 -13.38
CA THR A 102 11.67 16.53 -14.17
C THR A 102 11.16 17.69 -13.30
N TYR A 103 10.31 17.40 -12.32
CA TYR A 103 9.75 18.41 -11.41
C TYR A 103 10.80 18.96 -10.43
N LEU A 104 11.67 18.10 -9.91
CA LEU A 104 12.73 18.52 -8.97
C LEU A 104 13.86 19.31 -9.64
N GLU A 105 14.27 18.89 -10.84
CA GLU A 105 15.35 19.56 -11.59
C GLU A 105 14.96 21.03 -11.87
N GLU A 106 13.70 21.29 -12.22
CA GLU A 106 13.20 22.65 -12.44
C GLU A 106 13.13 23.50 -11.16
N LEU A 107 12.94 22.89 -9.99
CA LEU A 107 12.81 23.61 -8.71
C LEU A 107 14.14 23.95 -8.04
N GLY A 108 15.12 23.04 -8.12
CA GLY A 108 16.44 23.24 -7.54
C GLY A 108 17.23 24.36 -8.21
N ASP A 109 16.95 24.65 -9.48
CA ASP A 109 17.58 25.75 -10.22
C ASP A 109 16.96 27.13 -9.90
N ILE A 110 15.73 27.17 -9.38
CA ILE A 110 14.98 28.42 -9.12
C ILE A 110 15.20 28.92 -7.69
N PHE A 111 15.38 28.01 -6.73
CA PHE A 111 15.50 28.35 -5.31
C PHE A 111 16.80 27.79 -4.72
N ASP A 112 17.61 28.64 -4.08
CA ASP A 112 18.81 28.26 -3.30
C ASP A 112 18.40 27.60 -1.97
N ILE A 113 17.52 26.60 -2.05
CA ILE A 113 16.86 25.95 -0.95
C ILE A 113 17.18 24.45 -1.03
N HIS A 114 17.63 23.89 0.09
CA HIS A 114 17.83 22.46 0.22
C HIS A 114 16.48 21.78 0.48
N PHE A 115 16.00 21.02 -0.50
CA PHE A 115 14.85 20.12 -0.36
C PHE A 115 15.33 18.68 -0.35
N ILE A 116 14.53 17.80 0.28
CA ILE A 116 14.85 16.37 0.31
C ILE A 116 14.82 15.79 -1.11
N LYS A 117 15.93 15.19 -1.55
CA LYS A 117 16.02 14.60 -2.89
C LYS A 117 15.74 13.12 -2.81
N MET A 118 14.60 12.71 -3.33
CA MET A 118 14.16 11.32 -3.33
C MET A 118 14.50 10.65 -4.66
N LYS A 119 14.78 9.34 -4.61
CA LYS A 119 14.86 8.54 -5.84
C LYS A 119 13.49 8.50 -6.51
N ASP A 120 13.48 8.46 -7.83
CA ASP A 120 12.24 8.24 -8.57
C ASP A 120 11.84 6.77 -8.45
N ILE A 121 10.84 6.49 -7.62
CA ILE A 121 10.33 5.13 -7.38
C ILE A 121 9.90 4.50 -8.70
N ALA A 122 9.31 5.29 -9.61
CA ALA A 122 8.80 4.80 -10.88
C ALA A 122 9.93 4.25 -11.78
N ASP A 123 11.05 4.97 -11.83
CA ASP A 123 12.24 4.60 -12.62
C ASP A 123 13.04 3.44 -12.01
N GLU A 124 13.13 3.39 -10.68
CA GLU A 124 13.93 2.40 -9.95
C GLU A 124 13.17 1.07 -9.70
N THR A 125 11.90 0.99 -10.08
CA THR A 125 11.06 -0.19 -9.86
C THR A 125 11.30 -1.25 -10.94
N GLU A 126 11.97 -2.34 -10.58
CA GLU A 126 12.17 -3.49 -11.44
C GLU A 126 11.10 -4.57 -11.22
N LYS A 127 10.71 -4.78 -9.96
CA LYS A 127 9.76 -5.82 -9.54
C LYS A 127 8.77 -5.27 -8.55
N VAL A 128 7.50 -5.61 -8.74
CA VAL A 128 6.42 -5.26 -7.82
C VAL A 128 5.75 -6.52 -7.31
N TYR A 129 5.49 -6.57 -6.01
CA TYR A 129 4.61 -7.55 -5.41
C TYR A 129 3.53 -6.83 -4.62
N VAL A 130 2.27 -7.19 -4.84
CA VAL A 130 1.12 -6.63 -4.14
C VAL A 130 0.32 -7.76 -3.52
N GLU A 131 -0.04 -7.62 -2.24
CA GLU A 131 -0.84 -8.57 -1.50
C GLU A 131 -2.15 -7.94 -1.02
N PHE A 132 -3.25 -8.61 -1.32
CA PHE A 132 -4.61 -8.24 -0.97
C PHE A 132 -5.13 -9.22 0.08
N LYS A 133 -5.50 -8.69 1.25
CA LYS A 133 -6.27 -9.44 2.25
C LYS A 133 -7.72 -9.00 2.17
N ILE A 134 -8.61 -9.90 1.76
CA ILE A 134 -10.02 -9.61 1.52
C ILE A 134 -10.84 -10.32 2.60
N ALA A 135 -11.69 -9.56 3.28
CA ALA A 135 -12.48 -10.02 4.40
C ALA A 135 -13.97 -9.73 4.18
N TRP A 136 -14.81 -10.43 4.91
CA TRP A 136 -16.24 -10.16 4.96
C TRP A 136 -16.53 -9.15 6.08
N SER A 137 -17.18 -8.03 5.75
CA SER A 137 -17.68 -7.12 6.78
C SER A 137 -19.05 -7.55 7.27
N GLN A 138 -19.16 -7.79 8.58
CA GLN A 138 -20.46 -8.09 9.21
C GLN A 138 -21.35 -6.85 9.27
N LEU A 139 -20.74 -5.67 9.45
CA LEU A 139 -21.45 -4.40 9.50
C LEU A 139 -22.09 -4.06 8.15
N HIS A 140 -21.30 -4.14 7.08
CA HIS A 140 -21.73 -3.75 5.74
C HIS A 140 -22.37 -4.89 4.94
N ARG A 141 -22.28 -6.14 5.43
CA ARG A 141 -22.74 -7.36 4.74
C ARG A 141 -22.21 -7.43 3.31
N ALA A 142 -20.92 -7.14 3.16
CA ALA A 142 -20.22 -7.15 1.90
C ALA A 142 -18.74 -7.44 2.14
N ALA A 143 -18.07 -8.03 1.15
CA ALA A 143 -16.63 -8.17 1.17
C ALA A 143 -15.93 -6.82 0.93
N TYR A 144 -14.75 -6.66 1.50
CA TYR A 144 -13.91 -5.47 1.36
C TYR A 144 -12.43 -5.84 1.46
N ILE A 145 -11.55 -4.96 0.99
CA ILE A 145 -10.10 -5.15 1.15
C ILE A 145 -9.73 -4.69 2.56
N LYS A 146 -9.33 -5.63 3.42
CA LYS A 146 -8.88 -5.35 4.79
C LYS A 146 -7.45 -4.81 4.82
N ASN A 147 -6.55 -5.41 4.04
CA ASN A 147 -5.17 -4.94 3.90
C ASN A 147 -4.74 -4.95 2.43
N TYR A 148 -3.93 -3.96 2.09
CA TYR A 148 -3.25 -3.82 0.81
C TYR A 148 -1.77 -3.57 1.10
N ALA A 149 -0.93 -4.57 0.86
CA ALA A 149 0.51 -4.49 1.11
C ALA A 149 1.29 -4.46 -0.20
N VAL A 150 2.35 -3.66 -0.23
CA VAL A 150 3.21 -3.51 -1.40
C VAL A 150 4.65 -3.85 -1.02
N SER A 151 5.33 -4.54 -1.92
CA SER A 151 6.77 -4.73 -1.91
C SER A 151 7.32 -4.32 -3.27
N ILE A 152 8.45 -3.61 -3.25
CA ILE A 152 9.15 -3.17 -4.46
C ILE A 152 10.56 -3.76 -4.40
N ASN A 153 11.05 -4.26 -5.54
CA ASN A 153 12.39 -4.85 -5.65
C ASN A 153 12.66 -5.97 -4.61
N ASN A 154 11.60 -6.74 -4.30
CA ASN A 154 11.56 -7.82 -3.30
C ASN A 154 11.67 -7.38 -1.83
N GLU A 155 11.53 -6.09 -1.54
CA GLU A 155 11.52 -5.57 -0.17
C GLU A 155 10.16 -4.94 0.13
N PHE A 156 9.63 -5.20 1.34
CA PHE A 156 8.38 -4.60 1.78
C PHE A 156 8.55 -3.07 1.88
N ILE A 157 7.63 -2.31 1.28
CA ILE A 157 7.67 -0.85 1.34
C ILE A 157 6.59 -0.30 2.26
N GLY A 158 5.37 -0.84 2.22
CA GLY A 158 4.28 -0.37 3.07
C GLY A 158 2.98 -1.16 2.96
N GLU A 159 2.08 -0.93 3.92
CA GLU A 159 0.77 -1.56 4.02
C GLU A 159 -0.30 -0.53 4.39
N LEU A 160 -1.41 -0.58 3.65
CA LEU A 160 -2.66 0.06 4.05
C LEU A 160 -3.54 -0.95 4.77
N SER A 161 -4.17 -0.50 5.85
CA SER A 161 -5.21 -1.25 6.55
C SER A 161 -6.51 -0.47 6.57
N ASN A 162 -7.63 -1.18 6.61
CA ASN A 162 -8.94 -0.58 6.80
C ASN A 162 -9.73 -1.44 7.79
N ASP A 163 -10.28 -0.77 8.80
CA ASP A 163 -11.25 -1.40 9.68
C ASP A 163 -12.63 -1.36 9.01
N GLU A 164 -13.54 -2.25 9.42
CA GLU A 164 -14.90 -2.31 8.87
C GLU A 164 -15.73 -1.03 9.12
N TYR A 165 -15.21 -0.05 9.86
CA TYR A 165 -15.95 1.11 10.36
C TYR A 165 -15.61 2.41 9.62
N THR A 166 -14.44 2.47 8.99
CA THR A 166 -13.90 3.70 8.41
C THR A 166 -13.89 3.67 6.89
N LYS A 167 -14.21 4.82 6.28
CA LYS A 167 -14.14 5.02 4.82
C LYS A 167 -12.73 5.39 4.33
N SER A 168 -11.80 5.59 5.25
CA SER A 168 -10.41 5.93 4.96
C SER A 168 -9.52 4.80 5.43
N SER A 169 -8.46 4.52 4.69
CA SER A 169 -7.48 3.51 5.06
C SER A 169 -6.32 4.14 5.78
N LEU A 170 -5.81 3.46 6.80
CA LEU A 170 -4.63 3.88 7.54
C LEU A 170 -3.39 3.32 6.85
N VAL A 171 -2.34 4.12 6.69
CA VAL A 171 -0.99 3.59 6.47
C VAL A 171 -0.59 2.90 7.76
N ASN A 172 -0.73 1.57 7.78
CA ASN A 172 -0.54 0.77 8.97
C ASN A 172 0.96 0.56 9.25
N ARG A 173 1.72 0.32 8.19
CA ARG A 173 3.16 0.04 8.25
C ARG A 173 3.85 0.70 7.06
N LEU A 174 5.04 1.25 7.29
CA LEU A 174 5.91 1.82 6.28
C LEU A 174 7.36 1.44 6.61
N ASN A 175 8.10 0.93 5.64
CA ASN A 175 9.50 0.53 5.84
C ASN A 175 10.43 1.73 5.59
N PHE A 176 10.67 2.54 6.62
CA PHE A 176 11.53 3.72 6.50
C PHE A 176 13.00 3.42 6.14
N THR A 177 13.44 2.15 6.25
CA THR A 177 14.79 1.74 5.82
C THR A 177 14.81 1.18 4.39
N HIS A 178 13.68 1.16 3.69
CA HIS A 178 13.61 0.70 2.31
C HIS A 178 14.49 1.58 1.39
N PRO A 179 15.33 1.02 0.51
CA PRO A 179 16.28 1.78 -0.32
C PRO A 179 15.68 2.86 -1.22
N LEU A 180 14.39 2.76 -1.56
CA LEU A 180 13.64 3.76 -2.34
C LEU A 180 12.99 4.86 -1.49
N LEU A 181 12.87 4.66 -0.17
CA LEU A 181 12.41 5.69 0.77
C LEU A 181 13.58 6.42 1.43
N LEU A 182 14.81 6.09 1.05
CA LEU A 182 16.02 6.80 1.49
C LEU A 182 16.35 7.94 0.50
N PRO A 183 16.66 9.14 1.00
CA PRO A 183 17.14 10.25 0.17
C PRO A 183 18.40 9.90 -0.63
N ILE A 184 18.62 10.59 -1.74
CA ILE A 184 19.79 10.38 -2.62
C ILE A 184 21.10 10.64 -1.87
N ASP A 185 21.10 11.62 -0.98
CA ASP A 185 22.20 12.03 -0.11
C ASP A 185 22.20 11.35 1.26
N TYR A 186 21.49 10.23 1.42
CA TYR A 186 21.40 9.48 2.67
C TYR A 186 22.76 9.20 3.34
N ASN A 187 23.80 8.90 2.57
CA ASN A 187 25.14 8.67 3.14
C ASN A 187 25.75 9.93 3.76
N LEU A 188 25.52 11.12 3.18
CA LEU A 188 25.95 12.39 3.75
C LEU A 188 25.17 12.70 5.03
N TRP A 189 23.86 12.41 5.03
CA TRP A 189 23.02 12.54 6.21
C TRP A 189 23.52 11.63 7.35
N LEU A 190 23.84 10.37 7.06
CA LEU A 190 24.39 9.41 8.03
C LEU A 190 25.72 9.88 8.66
N GLU A 191 26.56 10.58 7.91
CA GLU A 191 27.81 11.15 8.42
C GLU A 191 27.57 12.39 9.30
N SER A 192 26.45 13.09 9.10
CA SER A 192 26.11 14.33 9.80
C SER A 192 25.35 14.10 11.12
N ILE A 193 24.66 12.97 11.26
CA ILE A 193 23.81 12.69 12.42
C ILE A 193 24.58 12.00 13.54
N ASP A 194 24.33 12.42 14.78
CA ASP A 194 24.92 11.79 15.96
C ASP A 194 24.38 10.35 16.15
N LYS A 195 25.21 9.47 16.73
CA LYS A 195 24.88 8.04 16.90
C LYS A 195 23.58 7.80 17.69
N GLU A 196 23.24 8.67 18.64
CA GLU A 196 21.99 8.58 19.41
C GLU A 196 20.74 8.87 18.54
N GLY A 197 20.90 9.63 17.44
CA GLY A 197 19.82 9.92 16.49
C GLY A 197 19.46 8.73 15.60
N LEU A 198 20.41 7.83 15.32
CA LEU A 198 20.20 6.65 14.47
C LEU A 198 19.30 5.59 15.11
N ASP A 199 19.28 5.53 16.45
CA ASP A 199 18.39 4.60 17.18
C ASP A 199 16.91 5.02 17.09
N THR A 200 16.65 6.30 16.81
CA THR A 200 15.30 6.88 16.85
C THR A 200 14.75 7.26 15.48
N ILE A 201 15.58 7.59 14.49
CA ILE A 201 15.16 8.01 13.14
C ILE A 201 15.95 7.24 12.07
N ALA A 202 15.27 6.76 11.03
CA ALA A 202 15.86 5.98 9.95
C ALA A 202 16.41 6.85 8.80
N SER A 203 15.78 8.00 8.51
CA SER A 203 16.18 8.91 7.42
C SER A 203 15.56 10.30 7.57
N GLU A 204 16.07 11.27 6.81
CA GLU A 204 15.47 12.61 6.68
C GLU A 204 14.03 12.56 6.14
N PHE A 205 13.68 11.52 5.37
CA PHE A 205 12.32 11.30 4.88
C PHE A 205 11.37 11.00 6.05
N GLU A 206 11.78 10.17 7.00
CA GLU A 206 10.99 9.90 8.21
C GLU A 206 10.77 11.17 9.05
N ILE A 207 11.82 12.00 9.21
CA ILE A 207 11.71 13.29 9.92
C ILE A 207 10.67 14.17 9.24
N SER A 208 10.88 14.41 7.94
CA SER A 208 10.03 15.31 7.16
C SER A 208 8.59 14.79 7.10
N LEU A 209 8.37 13.46 7.08
CA LEU A 209 7.02 12.89 7.16
C LEU A 209 6.39 13.16 8.53
N ASN A 210 7.13 12.94 9.62
CA ASN A 210 6.63 13.15 10.98
C ASN A 210 6.25 14.62 11.23
N ASP A 211 6.99 15.58 10.65
CA ASP A 211 6.68 17.00 10.76
C ASP A 211 5.37 17.41 10.04
N LEU A 212 5.00 16.68 8.97
CA LEU A 212 3.78 16.93 8.20
C LEU A 212 2.52 16.31 8.81
N ILE A 213 2.69 15.39 9.75
CA ILE A 213 1.56 14.76 10.44
C ILE A 213 1.13 15.71 11.56
N PRO A 214 -0.17 16.02 11.72
CA PRO A 214 -0.62 17.00 12.71
C PRO A 214 -0.09 16.77 14.12
N GLY A 215 0.91 17.58 14.47
CA GLY A 215 1.41 17.75 15.82
C GLY A 215 0.33 18.35 16.71
N LEU A 216 0.09 17.66 17.81
CA LEU A 216 -0.81 18.00 18.91
C LEU A 216 -0.37 19.25 19.72
N GLU A 217 0.46 20.13 19.16
CA GLU A 217 0.92 21.35 19.81
C GLU A 217 0.53 22.59 19.01
N ARG A 218 -0.72 23.04 19.17
CA ARG A 218 -1.05 24.47 19.28
C ARG A 218 -2.47 24.80 19.76
N ASN A 219 -3.34 23.83 20.02
CA ASN A 219 -4.66 24.11 20.61
C ASN A 219 -4.98 23.20 21.80
N LYS A 220 -4.64 23.68 23.01
CA LYS A 220 -5.27 23.28 24.28
C LYS A 220 -6.74 23.72 24.27
N SER A 221 -7.58 23.08 23.48
CA SER A 221 -9.06 23.05 23.61
C SER A 221 -9.67 22.41 22.36
N GLY A 222 -9.84 21.09 22.37
CA GLY A 222 -10.62 20.39 21.34
C GLY A 222 -10.09 19.02 20.91
N ALA A 223 -8.91 18.60 21.37
CA ALA A 223 -8.27 17.33 20.98
C ALA A 223 -8.71 16.10 21.80
N THR A 224 -9.91 16.12 22.39
CA THR A 224 -10.41 14.99 23.21
C THR A 224 -11.34 14.03 22.45
N GLU A 225 -11.71 14.30 21.20
CA GLU A 225 -12.69 13.48 20.48
C GLU A 225 -12.15 12.66 19.29
N ARG A 226 -10.93 12.91 18.79
CA ARG A 226 -10.33 12.10 17.71
C ARG A 226 -9.17 11.19 18.15
N VAL A 227 -8.61 11.44 19.33
CA VAL A 227 -7.51 10.65 19.89
C VAL A 227 -8.01 9.33 20.49
N LYS A 228 -9.28 9.26 20.91
CA LYS A 228 -9.87 8.07 21.55
C LYS A 228 -10.09 6.85 20.64
N THR A 229 -9.76 6.93 19.36
CA THR A 229 -9.92 5.79 18.43
C THR A 229 -8.59 5.10 18.10
N VAL A 230 -7.45 5.62 18.58
CA VAL A 230 -6.11 5.10 18.23
C VAL A 230 -5.40 4.48 19.45
N ASP A 231 -6.14 4.06 20.47
CA ASP A 231 -5.57 3.38 21.65
C ASP A 231 -5.36 1.86 21.44
N TYR A 232 -5.37 1.37 20.19
CA TYR A 232 -5.13 -0.05 19.86
C TYR A 232 -4.23 -0.25 18.64
N ILE A 233 -3.04 0.36 18.61
CA ILE A 233 -1.92 -0.15 17.79
C ILE A 233 -0.62 0.01 18.59
N PHE A 234 -0.52 -0.71 19.70
CA PHE A 234 0.77 -1.04 20.29
C PHE A 234 0.79 -2.57 20.41
N GLU A 235 1.11 -3.25 19.31
CA GLU A 235 1.62 -4.61 19.42
C GLU A 235 3.11 -4.52 19.75
N GLU A 236 3.55 -5.41 20.63
CA GLU A 236 4.94 -5.57 21.07
C GLU A 236 5.80 -6.06 19.89
N ASP A 237 6.12 -5.18 18.96
CA ASP A 237 7.26 -5.30 18.07
C ASP A 237 7.96 -3.95 18.02
N LYS A 238 9.29 -3.97 17.88
CA LYS A 238 10.17 -2.80 17.91
C LYS A 238 9.98 -1.83 16.73
N GLU A 239 8.79 -1.73 16.16
CA GLU A 239 8.47 -0.76 15.10
C GLU A 239 8.22 0.61 15.76
N LYS A 240 8.90 1.64 15.26
CA LYS A 240 8.82 3.01 15.76
C LYS A 240 7.37 3.52 15.59
N PRO A 241 6.85 4.32 16.54
CA PRO A 241 5.49 4.83 16.45
C PRO A 241 5.35 5.76 15.25
N MET A 242 4.63 5.33 14.23
CA MET A 242 4.24 6.16 13.08
C MET A 242 2.93 6.88 13.42
N PHE A 243 2.89 8.20 13.28
CA PHE A 243 1.64 8.92 13.42
C PHE A 243 0.65 8.53 12.30
N PRO A 244 -0.67 8.54 12.55
CA PRO A 244 -1.61 7.97 11.61
C PRO A 244 -1.75 8.81 10.33
N VAL A 245 -1.28 8.26 9.21
CA VAL A 245 -1.52 8.77 7.86
C VAL A 245 -2.75 8.07 7.31
N PHE A 246 -3.78 8.83 6.94
CA PHE A 246 -5.00 8.30 6.35
C PHE A 246 -5.06 8.61 4.86
N LEU A 247 -5.37 7.60 4.06
CA LEU A 247 -5.63 7.69 2.64
C LEU A 247 -7.14 7.53 2.40
N LYS A 248 -7.66 8.34 1.48
CA LYS A 248 -9.03 8.17 1.02
C LYS A 248 -9.12 7.01 0.03
N THR A 249 -9.92 6.02 0.38
CA THR A 249 -10.12 4.80 -0.42
C THR A 249 -11.60 4.58 -0.67
N LYS A 250 -11.96 3.58 -1.49
CA LYS A 250 -13.36 3.30 -1.85
C LYS A 250 -13.86 1.93 -1.40
N ILE A 251 -13.04 0.90 -1.51
CA ILE A 251 -13.41 -0.49 -1.20
C ILE A 251 -12.48 -1.13 -0.17
N GLY A 252 -12.39 -0.48 0.99
CA GLY A 252 -11.45 -0.85 2.04
C GLY A 252 -10.05 -0.28 1.75
N ALA A 253 -9.00 -1.05 2.00
CA ALA A 253 -7.59 -0.66 1.89
C ALA A 253 -7.08 -0.38 0.45
N LEU A 254 -7.91 -0.52 -0.59
CA LEU A 254 -7.48 -0.28 -1.97
C LEU A 254 -7.38 1.22 -2.29
N PRO A 255 -6.21 1.72 -2.72
CA PRO A 255 -6.09 3.07 -3.28
C PRO A 255 -6.95 3.25 -4.54
N GLN A 256 -7.40 4.47 -4.81
CA GLN A 256 -8.08 4.77 -6.07
C GLN A 256 -7.07 4.73 -7.23
N LEU A 257 -7.19 3.73 -8.09
CA LEU A 257 -6.30 3.56 -9.23
C LEU A 257 -6.47 4.71 -10.24
N GLY A 258 -5.35 5.16 -10.82
CA GLY A 258 -5.33 6.21 -11.85
C GLY A 258 -5.64 7.62 -11.33
N ARG A 259 -5.58 7.85 -10.02
CA ARG A 259 -5.78 9.15 -9.38
C ARG A 259 -4.68 9.41 -8.36
N THR A 260 -4.32 10.68 -8.18
CA THR A 260 -3.47 11.09 -7.06
C THR A 260 -4.18 10.77 -5.76
N VAL A 261 -3.45 10.13 -4.83
CA VAL A 261 -4.00 9.73 -3.54
C VAL A 261 -4.23 10.97 -2.66
N ASP A 262 -5.35 10.96 -1.94
CA ASP A 262 -5.78 12.04 -1.05
C ASP A 262 -5.47 11.65 0.41
N THR A 263 -4.62 12.44 1.09
CA THR A 263 -4.10 12.15 2.44
C THR A 263 -4.48 13.22 3.47
N ASN A 264 -4.41 12.87 4.76
CA ASN A 264 -4.64 13.80 5.86
C ASN A 264 -3.44 14.71 6.20
N LEU A 265 -2.34 14.67 5.43
CA LEU A 265 -1.14 15.46 5.67
C LEU A 265 -1.41 16.95 5.40
N LYS A 266 -1.18 17.80 6.41
CA LYS A 266 -1.47 19.25 6.34
C LYS A 266 -0.20 20.08 6.09
N VAL A 267 -0.37 21.26 5.51
CA VAL A 267 0.66 22.31 5.47
C VAL A 267 0.53 23.13 6.76
N PHE A 268 1.63 23.33 7.49
CA PHE A 268 1.62 24.12 8.73
C PHE A 268 2.00 25.59 8.54
N ASP A 269 2.75 25.94 7.48
CA ASP A 269 2.90 27.34 7.06
C ASP A 269 3.26 27.41 5.56
N ILE A 270 2.67 28.37 4.82
CA ILE A 270 3.00 28.61 3.39
C ILE A 270 4.07 29.72 3.27
N SER A 271 4.45 30.34 4.39
CA SER A 271 5.46 31.40 4.42
C SER A 271 6.90 30.88 4.26
N GLU A 272 7.13 29.57 4.41
CA GLU A 272 8.43 28.93 4.17
C GLU A 272 8.36 28.00 2.95
N PRO A 273 8.98 28.37 1.81
CA PRO A 273 8.95 27.55 0.59
C PRO A 273 9.49 26.13 0.79
N VAL A 274 10.45 25.95 1.71
CA VAL A 274 11.08 24.65 2.05
C VAL A 274 10.04 23.61 2.47
N GLU A 275 9.18 23.97 3.42
CA GLU A 275 8.16 23.07 3.98
C GLU A 275 7.10 22.70 2.93
N TYR A 276 6.73 23.65 2.08
CA TYR A 276 5.78 23.40 0.99
C TYR A 276 6.30 22.34 0.02
N PHE A 277 7.54 22.48 -0.43
CA PHE A 277 8.13 21.54 -1.36
C PHE A 277 8.41 20.19 -0.70
N ASN A 278 8.95 20.13 0.52
CA ASN A 278 9.12 18.86 1.24
C ASN A 278 7.79 18.09 1.39
N ARG A 279 6.66 18.79 1.60
CA ARG A 279 5.33 18.16 1.58
C ARG A 279 4.95 17.62 0.22
N ASP A 280 5.12 18.39 -0.85
CA ASP A 280 4.77 17.95 -2.20
C ASP A 280 5.58 16.71 -2.59
N ILE A 281 6.86 16.71 -2.24
CA ILE A 281 7.78 15.59 -2.39
C ILE A 281 7.29 14.36 -1.61
N ILE A 282 7.03 14.50 -0.31
CA ILE A 282 6.57 13.38 0.53
C ILE A 282 5.22 12.86 0.08
N THR A 283 4.31 13.74 -0.27
CA THR A 283 3.00 13.33 -0.79
C THR A 283 3.23 12.51 -2.05
N ARG A 284 3.99 13.01 -3.04
CA ARG A 284 4.27 12.26 -4.27
C ARG A 284 4.99 10.93 -4.04
N VAL A 285 5.85 10.82 -3.03
CA VAL A 285 6.51 9.55 -2.68
C VAL A 285 5.53 8.55 -2.09
N LEU A 286 4.53 9.01 -1.34
CA LEU A 286 3.50 8.18 -0.74
C LEU A 286 2.31 7.88 -1.66
N THR A 287 2.17 8.58 -2.78
CA THR A 287 0.97 8.57 -3.65
C THR A 287 1.27 8.20 -5.09
#